data_AF-A0A3A4K5N3-F1
#
_entry.id   AF-A0A3A4K5N3-F1
#
_cell.length_a   1.000
_cell.length_b   1.000
_cell.length_c   1.000
_cell.angle_alpha   90.00
_cell.angle_beta   90.00
_cell.angle_gamma   90.00
#
_symmetry.space_group_name_H-M   'P 1'
#
loop_
_entity.id
_entity.type
_entity.pdbx_description
1 polymer ?
#
loop_
_entity_poly.entity_id
_entity_poly.type
_entity_poly.pdbx_seq_one_letter_code
_entity_poly.pdbx_strand_id
1 'polypeptide(L)'
;MLANRGTFGGSMTWRMSIRVRFDRTMAKSALESDAKALLNSLVYELDVRNDLKLRLVAWPIEQTKKFPVRRHRNREVRFPEIEVDPQVAALFSFAGTAAENPPLAFLSYYQVLETYFPTAIKRSALRELELALADPRFDRKNKKSLGRILSIGEGVAGASENSALRELIEHNVRDEELRDFFVRHDWGKQFTKQGPIIGIEDNINVDNKQVPLAYQVADRVYRIRNRIVHTKGDFKYKTVPPLLPQSVEAEQLYPDIELLRLLAYEVILCI
;
A
#
# COMPACT_ATOMS: atom_id res chain seq x y z
N MET A 1 30.25 -14.33 -3.48
CA MET A 1 29.54 -15.59 -3.21
C MET A 1 28.42 -15.28 -2.23
N LEU A 2 27.20 -15.01 -2.71
CA LEU A 2 26.03 -14.74 -1.86
C LEU A 2 24.95 -15.76 -2.24
N ALA A 3 24.85 -16.82 -1.46
CA ALA A 3 23.80 -17.81 -1.59
C ALA A 3 22.59 -17.29 -0.82
N ASN A 4 21.50 -16.97 -1.53
CA ASN A 4 20.19 -16.86 -0.92
C ASN A 4 19.82 -18.25 -0.40
N ARG A 5 20.08 -18.49 0.89
CA ARG A 5 19.58 -19.68 1.59
C ARG A 5 18.06 -19.47 1.74
N GLY A 6 17.33 -19.78 0.67
CA GLY A 6 15.91 -20.07 0.77
C GLY A 6 15.75 -21.26 1.70
N THR A 7 15.60 -20.99 2.99
CA THR A 7 15.21 -22.01 3.96
C THR A 7 13.77 -22.40 3.63
N PHE A 8 13.62 -23.41 2.78
CA PHE A 8 12.46 -24.30 2.84
C PHE A 8 12.55 -25.10 4.14
N GLY A 9 12.50 -24.40 5.28
CA GLY A 9 12.19 -25.00 6.56
C GLY A 9 10.70 -25.22 6.55
N GLY A 10 10.27 -26.45 6.27
CA GLY A 10 8.92 -26.89 6.54
C GLY A 10 8.68 -26.77 8.05
N SER A 11 8.24 -25.59 8.50
CA SER A 11 7.70 -25.43 9.84
C SER A 11 6.50 -26.36 9.94
N MET A 12 6.61 -27.37 10.78
CA MET A 12 5.50 -28.26 11.09
C MET A 12 4.43 -27.40 11.75
N THR A 13 3.41 -27.03 10.98
CA THR A 13 2.32 -26.18 11.46
C THR A 13 1.37 -27.03 12.28
N TRP A 14 1.60 -27.09 13.58
CA TRP A 14 0.67 -27.69 14.53
C TRP A 14 -0.58 -26.83 14.59
N ARG A 15 -1.72 -27.42 14.23
CA ARG A 15 -3.03 -26.76 14.29
C ARG A 15 -3.75 -27.22 15.54
N MET A 16 -4.15 -26.28 16.38
CA MET A 16 -4.95 -26.53 17.56
C MET A 16 -6.29 -25.80 17.41
N SER A 17 -7.37 -26.41 17.86
CA SER A 17 -8.68 -25.78 17.92
C SER A 17 -9.05 -25.47 19.37
N ILE A 18 -9.45 -24.22 19.64
CA ILE A 18 -9.96 -23.79 20.94
C ILE A 18 -11.46 -23.55 20.79
N ARG A 19 -12.27 -24.10 21.70
CA ARG A 19 -13.71 -23.88 21.75
C ARG A 19 -14.04 -22.95 22.91
N VAL A 20 -14.58 -21.77 22.61
CA VAL A 20 -15.10 -20.82 23.59
C VAL A 20 -16.60 -21.06 23.76
N ARG A 21 -17.09 -21.13 25.00
CA ARG A 21 -18.51 -21.24 25.33
C ARG A 21 -18.90 -20.09 26.25
N PHE A 22 -20.08 -19.54 26.02
CA PHE A 22 -20.71 -18.55 26.90
C PHE A 22 -21.97 -19.16 27.48
N ASP A 23 -22.16 -19.03 28.80
CA ASP A 23 -23.34 -19.58 29.50
C ASP A 23 -24.58 -18.68 29.38
N ARG A 24 -24.68 -17.92 28.29
CA ARG A 24 -25.77 -16.98 27.99
C ARG A 24 -26.13 -17.03 26.51
N THR A 25 -27.41 -16.87 26.20
CA THR A 25 -27.87 -16.71 24.82
C THR A 25 -27.42 -15.37 24.29
N MET A 26 -26.74 -15.37 23.14
CA MET A 26 -26.21 -14.17 22.50
C MET A 26 -26.52 -14.17 21.02
N ALA A 27 -26.65 -12.98 20.43
CA ALA A 27 -26.63 -12.84 18.98
C ALA A 27 -25.26 -13.28 18.43
N LYS A 28 -25.25 -13.89 17.23
CA LYS A 28 -24.03 -14.42 16.59
C LYS A 28 -22.89 -13.41 16.52
N SER A 29 -23.17 -12.17 16.10
CA SER A 29 -22.17 -11.09 15.97
C SER A 29 -21.55 -10.70 17.32
N ALA A 30 -22.36 -10.63 18.37
CA ALA A 30 -21.89 -10.34 19.73
C ALA A 30 -21.02 -11.48 20.27
N LEU A 31 -21.42 -12.74 20.00
CA LEU A 31 -20.65 -13.92 20.37
C LEU A 31 -19.28 -13.94 19.69
N GLU A 32 -19.22 -13.66 18.38
CA GLU A 32 -17.96 -13.60 17.63
C GLU A 32 -17.04 -12.49 18.14
N SER A 33 -17.59 -11.31 18.42
CA SER A 33 -16.83 -10.18 18.97
C SER A 33 -16.24 -10.50 20.35
N ASP A 34 -17.07 -10.97 21.28
CA ASP A 34 -16.63 -11.30 22.65
C ASP A 34 -15.63 -12.47 22.65
N ALA A 35 -15.87 -13.50 21.84
CA ALA A 35 -14.94 -14.63 21.69
C ALA A 35 -13.59 -14.17 21.14
N LYS A 36 -13.59 -13.28 20.13
CA LYS A 36 -12.36 -12.74 19.54
C LYS A 36 -11.55 -11.93 20.56
N ALA A 37 -12.21 -11.13 21.39
CA ALA A 37 -11.54 -10.38 22.46
C ALA A 37 -10.85 -11.33 23.45
N LEU A 38 -11.57 -12.34 23.95
CA LEU A 38 -11.01 -13.34 24.88
C LEU A 38 -9.86 -14.14 24.27
N LEU A 39 -10.00 -14.59 23.02
CA LEU A 39 -8.96 -15.35 22.33
C LEU A 39 -7.69 -14.52 22.09
N ASN A 40 -7.84 -13.23 21.75
CA ASN A 40 -6.69 -12.33 21.63
C ASN A 40 -5.95 -12.18 22.96
N SER A 41 -6.68 -12.00 24.07
CA SER A 41 -6.09 -11.93 25.40
C SER A 41 -5.39 -13.23 25.79
N LEU A 42 -6.00 -14.39 25.49
CA LEU A 42 -5.40 -15.71 25.75
C LEU A 42 -4.10 -15.91 24.96
N VAL A 43 -4.11 -15.62 23.66
CA VAL A 43 -2.91 -15.75 22.81
C VAL A 43 -1.80 -14.82 23.29
N TYR A 44 -2.13 -13.58 23.67
CA TYR A 44 -1.19 -12.65 24.27
C TYR A 44 -0.59 -13.19 25.58
N GLU A 45 -1.43 -13.73 26.47
CA GLU A 45 -0.96 -14.26 27.75
C GLU A 45 -0.06 -15.49 27.56
N LEU A 46 -0.40 -16.39 26.64
CA LEU A 46 0.43 -17.55 26.29
C LEU A 46 1.77 -17.14 25.68
N ASP A 47 1.79 -16.09 24.87
CA ASP A 47 3.04 -15.53 24.36
C ASP A 47 3.90 -15.01 25.51
N VAL A 48 3.36 -14.14 26.36
CA VAL A 48 4.11 -13.49 27.45
C VAL A 48 4.56 -14.47 28.53
N ARG A 49 3.69 -15.39 28.95
CA ARG A 49 3.97 -16.30 30.08
C ARG A 49 4.66 -17.59 29.66
N ASN A 50 4.45 -18.03 28.42
CA ASN A 50 4.87 -19.37 27.97
C ASN A 50 5.76 -19.33 26.73
N ASP A 51 6.07 -18.16 26.17
CA ASP A 51 6.81 -17.97 24.91
C ASP A 51 6.19 -18.74 23.73
N LEU A 52 4.87 -18.94 23.78
CA LEU A 52 4.12 -19.63 22.72
C LEU A 52 3.62 -18.62 21.69
N LYS A 53 4.35 -18.49 20.57
CA LYS A 53 3.96 -17.63 19.44
C LYS A 53 2.81 -18.24 18.64
N LEU A 54 1.58 -18.01 19.09
CA LEU A 54 0.37 -18.51 18.44
C LEU A 54 -0.32 -17.41 17.60
N ARG A 55 -1.04 -17.84 16.56
CA ARG A 55 -1.85 -16.96 15.69
C ARG A 55 -3.29 -17.46 15.66
N LEU A 56 -4.25 -16.55 15.81
CA LEU A 56 -5.66 -16.85 15.55
C LEU A 56 -5.92 -16.89 14.05
N VAL A 57 -6.65 -17.90 13.59
CA VAL A 57 -7.03 -18.08 12.18
C VAL A 57 -8.54 -18.26 12.11
N ALA A 58 -9.20 -17.61 11.14
CA ALA A 58 -10.63 -17.76 10.94
C ALA A 58 -11.00 -19.18 10.48
N TRP A 59 -12.14 -19.68 10.94
CA TRP A 59 -12.70 -20.97 10.53
C TRP A 59 -14.12 -20.79 9.96
N PRO A 60 -14.46 -21.33 8.78
CA PRO A 60 -13.58 -22.09 7.89
C PRO A 60 -12.46 -21.20 7.36
N ILE A 61 -11.31 -21.80 7.08
CA ILE A 61 -10.28 -21.13 6.30
C ILE A 61 -10.87 -21.01 4.90
N GLU A 62 -11.57 -19.91 4.63
CA GLU A 62 -11.79 -19.50 3.26
C GLU A 62 -10.39 -19.30 2.71
N GLN A 63 -9.94 -20.24 1.88
CA GLN A 63 -8.84 -19.95 0.98
C GLN A 63 -9.38 -18.81 0.13
N THR A 64 -9.12 -17.57 0.57
CA THR A 64 -9.34 -16.38 -0.22
C THR A 64 -8.83 -16.75 -1.59
N LYS A 65 -9.74 -16.80 -2.57
CA LYS A 65 -9.43 -17.20 -3.93
C LYS A 65 -8.25 -16.34 -4.30
N LYS A 66 -7.03 -16.90 -4.25
CA LYS A 66 -5.82 -16.18 -4.60
C LYS A 66 -6.10 -15.80 -6.03
N PHE A 67 -6.43 -14.54 -6.29
CA PHE A 67 -6.71 -14.07 -7.64
C PHE A 67 -5.52 -14.56 -8.44
N PRO A 68 -5.69 -15.53 -9.36
CA PRO A 68 -4.60 -15.97 -10.17
C PRO A 68 -4.42 -14.85 -11.18
N VAL A 69 -3.74 -13.80 -10.74
CA VAL A 69 -3.14 -12.81 -11.62
C VAL A 69 -2.24 -13.66 -12.50
N ARG A 70 -2.69 -13.92 -13.73
CA ARG A 70 -1.92 -14.61 -14.76
C ARG A 70 -0.77 -13.69 -15.09
N ARG A 71 0.25 -13.73 -14.25
CA ARG A 71 1.50 -13.02 -14.47
C ARG A 71 2.06 -13.58 -15.77
N HIS A 72 2.37 -12.73 -16.74
CA HIS A 72 3.32 -13.07 -17.79
C HIS A 72 4.67 -13.28 -17.11
N ARG A 73 4.88 -14.48 -16.56
CA ARG A 73 6.16 -14.89 -16.04
C ARG A 73 6.97 -15.31 -17.24
N ASN A 74 7.88 -14.46 -17.69
CA ASN A 74 8.96 -14.95 -18.51
C ASN A 74 9.70 -15.99 -17.66
N ARG A 75 9.75 -17.24 -18.14
CA ARG A 75 10.38 -18.36 -17.43
C ARG A 75 11.90 -18.35 -17.59
N GLU A 76 12.39 -17.56 -18.52
CA GLU A 76 13.82 -17.39 -18.77
C GLU A 76 14.41 -16.45 -17.74
N VAL A 77 15.36 -16.97 -16.97
CA VAL A 77 16.15 -16.18 -16.03
C VAL A 77 17.32 -15.60 -16.80
N ARG A 78 17.50 -14.28 -16.72
CA ARG A 78 18.61 -13.55 -17.34
C ARG A 78 19.50 -12.90 -16.29
N PHE A 79 20.75 -12.63 -16.68
CA PHE A 79 21.62 -11.76 -15.89
C PHE A 79 21.02 -10.34 -15.86
N PRO A 80 21.15 -9.59 -14.74
CA PRO A 80 20.63 -8.23 -14.66
C PRO A 80 21.25 -7.31 -15.73
N GLU A 81 20.40 -6.60 -16.47
CA GLU A 81 20.81 -5.59 -17.47
C GLU A 81 20.75 -4.17 -16.90
N ILE A 82 20.04 -3.98 -15.79
CA ILE A 82 19.87 -2.70 -15.12
C ILE A 82 20.50 -2.75 -13.73
N GLU A 83 21.09 -1.64 -13.31
CA GLU A 83 21.53 -1.43 -11.94
C GLU A 83 20.39 -0.79 -11.15
N VAL A 84 20.05 -1.39 -10.01
CA VAL A 84 19.02 -0.87 -9.09
C VAL A 84 19.70 -0.60 -7.77
N ASP A 85 19.32 0.49 -7.09
CA ASP A 85 19.81 0.80 -5.76
C ASP A 85 19.67 -0.42 -4.82
N PRO A 86 20.75 -0.88 -4.16
CA PRO A 86 20.72 -2.10 -3.35
C PRO A 86 19.69 -2.08 -2.22
N GLN A 87 19.43 -0.91 -1.62
CA GLN A 87 18.47 -0.77 -0.52
C GLN A 87 17.04 -0.93 -1.07
N VAL A 88 16.76 -0.28 -2.19
CA VAL A 88 15.46 -0.38 -2.87
C VAL A 88 15.21 -1.81 -3.37
N ALA A 89 16.21 -2.44 -3.98
CA ALA A 89 16.12 -3.84 -4.41
C ALA A 89 15.83 -4.79 -3.24
N ALA A 90 16.48 -4.58 -2.10
CA ALA A 90 16.24 -5.35 -0.88
C ALA A 90 14.82 -5.16 -0.35
N LEU A 91 14.32 -3.92 -0.29
CA LEU A 91 12.95 -3.60 0.16
C LEU A 91 11.91 -4.22 -0.78
N PHE A 92 12.08 -4.09 -2.09
CA PHE A 92 11.18 -4.68 -3.08
C PHE A 92 11.13 -6.21 -2.97
N SER A 93 12.30 -6.86 -2.84
CA SER A 93 12.37 -8.31 -2.64
C SER A 93 11.71 -8.73 -1.33
N PHE A 94 11.97 -8.01 -0.24
CA PHE A 94 11.38 -8.29 1.07
C PHE A 94 9.85 -8.21 1.02
N ALA A 95 9.30 -7.17 0.39
CA ALA A 95 7.86 -7.01 0.20
C ALA A 95 7.22 -8.23 -0.48
N GLY A 96 7.90 -8.79 -1.48
CA GLY A 96 7.47 -10.03 -2.16
C GLY A 96 7.49 -11.28 -1.28
N THR A 97 8.40 -11.36 -0.29
CA THR A 97 8.45 -12.47 0.67
C THR A 97 7.43 -12.34 1.80
N ALA A 98 6.96 -11.12 2.10
CA ALA A 98 6.01 -10.84 3.17
C ALA A 98 4.54 -11.18 2.82
N ALA A 99 4.29 -12.06 1.83
CA ALA A 99 2.95 -12.39 1.35
C ALA A 99 2.01 -12.97 2.44
N GLU A 100 2.57 -13.56 3.49
CA GLU A 100 1.81 -14.09 4.65
C GLU A 100 1.38 -13.01 5.66
N ASN A 101 1.82 -11.76 5.43
CA ASN A 101 1.44 -10.58 6.19
C ASN A 101 1.11 -9.43 5.21
N PRO A 102 -0.12 -9.39 4.66
CA PRO A 102 -0.49 -8.42 3.63
C PRO A 102 -0.26 -6.95 4.02
N PRO A 103 -0.56 -6.49 5.26
CA PRO A 103 -0.22 -5.12 5.67
C PRO A 103 1.29 -4.84 5.61
N LEU A 104 2.13 -5.79 6.02
CA LEU A 104 3.58 -5.64 5.93
C LEU A 104 4.07 -5.61 4.48
N ALA A 105 3.55 -6.48 3.62
CA ALA A 105 3.86 -6.44 2.18
C ALA A 105 3.47 -5.10 1.55
N PHE A 106 2.27 -4.60 1.88
CA PHE A 106 1.81 -3.28 1.45
C PHE A 106 2.76 -2.17 1.90
N LEU A 107 3.07 -2.08 3.20
CA LEU A 107 3.97 -1.06 3.73
C LEU A 107 5.38 -1.16 3.15
N SER A 108 5.87 -2.37 2.88
CA SER A 108 7.20 -2.57 2.30
C SER A 108 7.29 -2.04 0.87
N TYR A 109 6.27 -2.27 0.03
CA TYR A 109 6.22 -1.64 -1.30
C TYR A 109 5.99 -0.13 -1.20
N TYR A 110 5.19 0.33 -0.24
CA TYR A 110 4.99 1.76 -0.02
C TYR A 110 6.30 2.47 0.33
N GLN A 111 7.13 1.83 1.17
CA GLN A 111 8.44 2.35 1.56
C GLN A 111 9.37 2.54 0.35
N VAL A 112 9.26 1.67 -0.66
CA VAL A 112 9.97 1.86 -1.94
C VAL A 112 9.55 3.16 -2.60
N LEU A 113 8.25 3.45 -2.69
CA LEU A 113 7.74 4.71 -3.25
C LEU A 113 8.22 5.92 -2.43
N GLU A 114 8.15 5.82 -1.10
CA GLU A 114 8.50 6.90 -0.18
C GLU A 114 9.97 7.34 -0.30
N THR A 115 10.87 6.39 -0.64
CA THR A 115 12.29 6.67 -0.91
C THR A 115 12.47 7.71 -2.02
N TYR A 116 11.51 7.82 -2.95
CA TYR A 116 11.57 8.71 -4.11
C TYR A 116 10.73 9.98 -3.97
N PHE A 117 9.95 10.15 -2.90
CA PHE A 117 9.15 11.36 -2.67
C PHE A 117 9.97 12.66 -2.74
N PRO A 118 11.15 12.77 -2.09
CA PRO A 118 11.94 14.00 -2.16
C PRO A 118 12.37 14.33 -3.59
N THR A 119 12.66 13.31 -4.41
CA THR A 119 13.08 13.49 -5.81
C THR A 119 11.91 13.94 -6.68
N ALA A 120 10.73 13.34 -6.52
CA ALA A 120 9.53 13.70 -7.26
C ALA A 120 9.11 15.17 -7.01
N ILE A 121 9.02 15.57 -5.73
CA ILE A 121 8.68 16.95 -5.35
C ILE A 121 9.69 17.95 -5.94
N LYS A 122 10.99 17.65 -5.83
CA LYS A 122 12.04 18.53 -6.37
C LYS A 122 11.94 18.66 -7.90
N ARG A 123 11.74 17.55 -8.63
CA ARG A 123 11.60 17.58 -10.10
C ARG A 123 10.39 18.42 -10.52
N SER A 124 9.25 18.23 -9.86
CA SER A 124 8.03 19.02 -10.15
C SER A 124 8.25 20.51 -9.90
N ALA A 125 8.82 20.88 -8.75
CA ALA A 125 9.11 22.27 -8.43
C ALA A 125 10.16 22.92 -9.35
N LEU A 126 11.18 22.17 -9.78
CA LEU A 126 12.15 22.67 -10.77
C LEU A 126 11.48 22.97 -12.11
N ARG A 127 10.58 22.11 -12.57
CA ARG A 127 9.80 22.33 -13.79
C ARG A 127 8.92 23.57 -13.68
N GLU A 128 8.23 23.75 -12.57
CA GLU A 128 7.42 24.96 -12.32
C GLU A 128 8.28 26.23 -12.28
N LEU A 129 9.46 26.14 -11.66
CA LEU A 129 10.41 27.23 -11.59
C LEU A 129 10.94 27.61 -12.97
N GLU A 130 11.34 26.63 -13.78
CA GLU A 130 11.79 26.82 -15.16
C GLU A 130 10.70 27.51 -16.00
N LEU A 131 9.45 27.05 -15.91
CA LEU A 131 8.32 27.67 -16.60
C LEU A 131 8.07 29.10 -16.14
N ALA A 132 8.16 29.38 -14.83
CA ALA A 132 7.97 30.71 -14.29
C ALA A 132 9.07 31.69 -14.72
N LEU A 133 10.32 31.22 -14.83
CA LEU A 133 11.47 32.01 -15.25
C LEU A 133 11.52 32.21 -16.77
N ALA A 134 11.01 31.26 -17.55
CA ALA A 134 10.93 31.35 -19.00
C ALA A 134 9.79 32.26 -19.50
N ASP A 135 8.81 32.59 -18.64
CA ASP A 135 7.70 33.50 -19.00
C ASP A 135 8.25 34.89 -19.37
N PRO A 136 8.07 35.39 -20.61
CA PRO A 136 8.57 36.71 -21.01
C PRO A 136 7.99 37.87 -20.18
N ARG A 137 6.89 37.65 -19.46
CA ARG A 137 6.26 38.62 -18.56
C ARG A 137 6.88 38.61 -17.15
N PHE A 138 7.82 37.72 -16.89
CA PHE A 138 8.52 37.67 -15.61
C PHE A 138 9.42 38.89 -15.44
N ASP A 139 9.15 39.68 -14.40
CA ASP A 139 9.95 40.85 -14.04
C ASP A 139 10.59 40.67 -12.66
N ARG A 140 11.92 40.69 -12.63
CA ARG A 140 12.73 40.55 -11.39
C ARG A 140 12.51 41.69 -10.41
N LYS A 141 12.02 42.85 -10.85
CA LYS A 141 11.75 44.01 -10.01
C LYS A 141 10.32 44.00 -9.45
N ASN A 142 9.44 43.17 -10.02
CA ASN A 142 8.06 43.07 -9.58
C ASN A 142 7.91 42.10 -8.40
N LYS A 143 7.43 42.61 -7.26
CA LYS A 143 7.16 41.81 -6.06
C LYS A 143 6.20 40.64 -6.30
N LYS A 144 5.24 40.77 -7.23
CA LYS A 144 4.32 39.66 -7.57
C LYS A 144 5.04 38.49 -8.25
N SER A 145 5.95 38.80 -9.18
CA SER A 145 6.78 37.80 -9.87
C SER A 145 7.72 37.10 -8.89
N LEU A 146 8.36 37.84 -7.98
CA LEU A 146 9.17 37.27 -6.91
C LEU A 146 8.35 36.42 -5.93
N GLY A 147 7.13 36.85 -5.60
CA GLY A 147 6.21 36.08 -4.76
C GLY A 147 5.83 34.73 -5.36
N ARG A 148 5.66 34.65 -6.69
CA ARG A 148 5.41 33.38 -7.40
C ARG A 148 6.59 32.40 -7.28
N ILE A 149 7.82 32.90 -7.33
CA ILE A 149 9.02 32.06 -7.15
C ILE A 149 9.11 31.57 -5.70
N LEU A 150 8.85 32.46 -4.74
CA LEU A 150 8.84 32.11 -3.32
C LEU A 150 7.79 31.03 -3.02
N SER A 151 6.58 31.14 -3.57
CA SER A 151 5.52 30.15 -3.36
C SER A 151 5.86 28.76 -3.88
N ILE A 152 6.64 28.66 -4.96
CA ILE A 152 7.13 27.36 -5.47
C ILE A 152 8.09 26.74 -4.44
N GLY A 153 9.01 27.54 -3.90
CA GLY A 153 9.94 27.09 -2.85
C GLY A 153 9.23 26.68 -1.55
N GLU A 154 8.23 27.44 -1.12
CA GLU A 154 7.39 27.10 0.04
C GLU A 154 6.59 25.81 -0.20
N GLY A 155 6.11 25.59 -1.43
CA GLY A 155 5.41 24.36 -1.82
C GLY A 155 6.26 23.11 -1.65
N VAL A 156 7.57 23.17 -1.96
CA VAL A 156 8.50 22.05 -1.73
C VAL A 156 8.64 21.73 -0.25
N ALA A 157 8.76 22.75 0.59
CA ALA A 157 8.94 22.58 2.04
C ALA A 157 7.66 22.09 2.73
N GLY A 158 6.49 22.50 2.23
CA GLY A 158 5.17 22.15 2.77
C GLY A 158 4.49 20.96 2.09
N ALA A 159 5.17 20.26 1.17
CA ALA A 159 4.58 19.16 0.41
C ALA A 159 4.11 18.05 1.36
N SER A 160 2.82 17.73 1.29
CA SER A 160 2.25 16.60 2.02
C SER A 160 2.68 15.26 1.41
N GLU A 161 2.64 14.20 2.21
CA GLU A 161 2.92 12.83 1.76
C GLU A 161 2.02 12.42 0.57
N ASN A 162 0.72 12.75 0.63
CA ASN A 162 -0.22 12.46 -0.46
C ASN A 162 0.14 13.23 -1.74
N SER A 163 0.45 14.53 -1.64
CA SER A 163 0.89 15.30 -2.82
C SER A 163 2.18 14.74 -3.40
N ALA A 164 3.14 14.32 -2.57
CA ALA A 164 4.37 13.69 -3.04
C ALA A 164 4.11 12.40 -3.82
N LEU A 165 3.18 11.58 -3.31
CA LEU A 165 2.76 10.34 -3.96
C LEU A 165 2.05 10.60 -5.30
N ARG A 166 1.19 11.63 -5.38
CA ARG A 166 0.54 12.03 -6.63
C ARG A 166 1.56 12.45 -7.68
N GLU A 167 2.49 13.34 -7.33
CA GLU A 167 3.56 13.79 -8.22
C GLU A 167 4.45 12.63 -8.68
N LEU A 168 4.78 11.71 -7.76
CA LEU A 168 5.58 10.53 -8.07
C LEU A 168 4.86 9.64 -9.11
N ILE A 169 3.59 9.30 -8.88
CA ILE A 169 2.87 8.39 -9.78
C ILE A 169 2.62 9.07 -11.14
N GLU A 170 2.19 10.33 -11.14
CA GLU A 170 1.89 11.06 -12.38
C GLU A 170 3.09 11.18 -13.31
N HIS A 171 4.30 11.30 -12.77
CA HIS A 171 5.50 11.55 -13.58
C HIS A 171 6.38 10.32 -13.80
N ASN A 172 6.25 9.27 -12.99
CA ASN A 172 7.11 8.10 -13.08
C ASN A 172 6.38 6.80 -13.48
N VAL A 173 5.05 6.79 -13.48
CA VAL A 173 4.27 5.60 -13.86
C VAL A 173 3.63 5.83 -15.22
N ARG A 174 3.88 4.93 -16.18
CA ARG A 174 3.30 5.03 -17.52
C ARG A 174 1.79 4.80 -17.45
N ASP A 175 1.01 5.73 -18.02
CA ASP A 175 -0.46 5.68 -18.01
C ASP A 175 -1.00 4.39 -18.66
N GLU A 176 -0.34 3.91 -19.74
CA GLU A 176 -0.71 2.65 -20.41
C GLU A 176 -0.65 1.43 -19.46
N GLU A 177 0.43 1.28 -18.69
CA GLU A 177 0.61 0.16 -17.76
C GLU A 177 -0.37 0.26 -16.60
N LEU A 178 -0.62 1.48 -16.12
CA LEU A 178 -1.58 1.74 -15.05
C LEU A 178 -3.00 1.44 -15.49
N ARG A 179 -3.39 1.83 -16.71
CA ARG A 179 -4.68 1.46 -17.32
C ARG A 179 -4.79 -0.05 -17.51
N ASP A 180 -3.76 -0.67 -18.07
CA ASP A 180 -3.70 -2.10 -18.33
C ASP A 180 -3.87 -2.93 -17.04
N PHE A 181 -3.35 -2.44 -15.91
CA PHE A 181 -3.54 -3.09 -14.62
C PHE A 181 -5.02 -3.26 -14.27
N PHE A 182 -5.84 -2.23 -14.49
CA PHE A 182 -7.27 -2.24 -14.17
C PHE A 182 -8.12 -2.94 -15.23
N VAL A 183 -7.68 -2.97 -16.49
CA VAL A 183 -8.44 -3.54 -17.61
C VAL A 183 -8.16 -5.03 -17.82
N ARG A 184 -6.89 -5.46 -17.74
CA ARG A 184 -6.49 -6.85 -18.05
C ARG A 184 -6.83 -7.86 -16.95
N HIS A 185 -7.04 -7.39 -15.73
CA HIS A 185 -7.29 -8.24 -14.58
C HIS A 185 -8.71 -8.00 -14.05
N ASP A 186 -9.44 -9.09 -13.82
CA ASP A 186 -10.70 -9.01 -13.10
C ASP A 186 -10.43 -8.94 -11.59
N TRP A 187 -10.46 -7.72 -11.06
CA TRP A 187 -10.34 -7.44 -9.64
C TRP A 187 -11.68 -7.52 -8.89
N GLY A 188 -12.76 -7.96 -9.57
CA GLY A 188 -14.10 -7.97 -9.03
C GLY A 188 -14.53 -6.58 -8.55
N LYS A 189 -14.87 -6.46 -7.26
CA LYS A 189 -15.34 -5.21 -6.66
C LYS A 189 -14.24 -4.39 -5.98
N GLN A 190 -12.98 -4.83 -6.00
CA GLN A 190 -11.93 -4.24 -5.16
C GLN A 190 -11.82 -2.71 -5.28
N PHE A 191 -11.78 -2.23 -6.52
CA PHE A 191 -11.56 -0.83 -6.87
C PHE A 191 -12.87 -0.07 -7.13
N THR A 192 -14.00 -0.61 -6.67
CA THR A 192 -15.30 0.05 -6.75
C THR A 192 -15.75 0.52 -5.36
N LYS A 193 -16.85 1.27 -5.30
CA LYS A 193 -17.44 1.72 -4.04
C LYS A 193 -17.91 0.58 -3.13
N GLN A 194 -18.08 -0.62 -3.69
CA GLN A 194 -18.48 -1.83 -2.97
C GLN A 194 -17.28 -2.74 -2.68
N GLY A 195 -16.06 -2.17 -2.67
CA GLY A 195 -14.85 -2.89 -2.34
C GLY A 195 -14.84 -3.42 -0.89
N PRO A 196 -14.01 -4.43 -0.60
CA PRO A 196 -14.01 -5.10 0.70
C PRO A 196 -13.24 -4.34 1.79
N ILE A 197 -12.48 -3.28 1.42
CA ILE A 197 -11.68 -2.49 2.35
C ILE A 197 -12.55 -1.37 2.94
N ILE A 198 -12.83 -1.45 4.23
CA ILE A 198 -13.73 -0.58 4.97
C ILE A 198 -13.21 0.87 4.96
N GLY A 199 -14.09 1.84 4.71
CA GLY A 199 -13.71 3.26 4.69
C GLY A 199 -12.86 3.69 3.50
N ILE A 200 -12.63 2.80 2.53
CA ILE A 200 -12.05 3.13 1.22
C ILE A 200 -13.17 3.07 0.19
N GLU A 201 -13.88 4.19 0.04
CA GLU A 201 -15.03 4.32 -0.88
C GLU A 201 -14.63 4.82 -2.27
N ASP A 202 -13.33 5.02 -2.50
CA ASP A 202 -12.80 5.55 -3.76
C ASP A 202 -13.01 4.51 -4.88
N ASN A 203 -13.84 4.89 -5.84
CA ASN A 203 -13.97 4.17 -7.10
C ASN A 203 -12.86 4.65 -8.03
N ILE A 204 -12.04 3.72 -8.53
CA ILE A 204 -11.07 4.02 -9.57
C ILE A 204 -11.77 3.90 -10.92
N ASN A 205 -11.96 5.05 -11.57
CA ASN A 205 -12.50 5.14 -12.91
C ASN A 205 -11.40 5.53 -13.90
N VAL A 206 -11.02 4.55 -14.72
CA VAL A 206 -9.97 4.65 -15.74
C VAL A 206 -10.32 5.66 -16.85
N ASP A 207 -11.60 5.89 -17.10
CA ASP A 207 -12.09 6.80 -18.15
C ASP A 207 -12.51 8.17 -17.60
N ASN A 208 -12.16 8.47 -16.34
CA ASN A 208 -12.46 9.75 -15.74
C ASN A 208 -11.65 10.88 -16.39
N LYS A 209 -12.34 11.84 -17.01
CA LYS A 209 -11.73 13.01 -17.66
C LYS A 209 -11.39 14.16 -16.70
N GLN A 210 -11.93 14.14 -15.49
CA GLN A 210 -11.79 15.24 -14.52
C GLN A 210 -10.64 15.02 -13.55
N VAL A 211 -10.43 13.77 -13.12
CA VAL A 211 -9.38 13.41 -12.16
C VAL A 211 -8.44 12.40 -12.81
N PRO A 212 -7.13 12.72 -12.97
CA PRO A 212 -6.15 11.80 -13.51
C PRO A 212 -6.15 10.45 -12.79
N LEU A 213 -5.91 9.37 -13.53
CA LEU A 213 -5.87 8.02 -12.97
C LEU A 213 -4.81 7.90 -11.86
N ALA A 214 -3.64 8.49 -12.06
CA ALA A 214 -2.57 8.56 -11.07
C ALA A 214 -3.04 9.14 -9.72
N TYR A 215 -3.88 10.18 -9.75
CA TYR A 215 -4.35 10.86 -8.54
C TYR A 215 -5.35 9.99 -7.78
N GLN A 216 -6.26 9.33 -8.50
CA GLN A 216 -7.21 8.37 -7.90
C GLN A 216 -6.46 7.22 -7.22
N VAL A 217 -5.41 6.71 -7.87
CA VAL A 217 -4.56 5.65 -7.33
C VAL A 217 -3.78 6.13 -6.11
N ALA A 218 -3.12 7.28 -6.18
CA ALA A 218 -2.37 7.86 -5.09
C ALA A 218 -3.24 8.05 -3.83
N ASP A 219 -4.44 8.60 -4.00
CA ASP A 219 -5.37 8.83 -2.90
C ASP A 219 -5.78 7.54 -2.19
N ARG A 220 -6.11 6.51 -2.97
CA ARG A 220 -6.47 5.20 -2.43
C ARG A 220 -5.29 4.58 -1.66
N VAL A 221 -4.10 4.58 -2.25
CA VAL A 221 -2.88 4.03 -1.64
C VAL A 221 -2.55 4.75 -0.33
N TYR A 222 -2.60 6.08 -0.33
CA TYR A 222 -2.38 6.90 0.86
C TYR A 222 -3.38 6.60 1.98
N ARG A 223 -4.67 6.47 1.66
CA ARG A 223 -5.71 6.14 2.66
C ARG A 223 -5.52 4.74 3.24
N ILE A 224 -5.18 3.74 2.42
CA ILE A 224 -4.89 2.38 2.91
C ILE A 224 -3.66 2.40 3.82
N ARG A 225 -2.56 3.06 3.40
CA ARG A 225 -1.34 3.24 4.22
C ARG A 225 -1.70 3.82 5.59
N ASN A 226 -2.47 4.89 5.60
CA ASN A 226 -2.87 5.54 6.84
C ASN A 226 -3.72 4.64 7.74
N ARG A 227 -4.61 3.81 7.18
CA ARG A 227 -5.39 2.85 7.98
C ARG A 227 -4.54 1.72 8.56
N ILE A 228 -3.43 1.36 7.91
CA ILE A 228 -2.50 0.36 8.43
C ILE A 228 -1.65 0.97 9.57
N VAL A 229 -1.16 2.20 9.40
CA VAL A 229 -0.22 2.83 10.35
C VAL A 229 -0.92 3.53 11.51
N HIS A 230 -2.00 4.27 11.25
CA HIS A 230 -2.67 5.09 12.26
C HIS A 230 -3.80 4.34 12.94
N THR A 231 -3.49 3.83 14.14
CA THR A 231 -4.42 3.12 15.03
C THR A 231 -5.22 4.04 15.95
N LYS A 232 -4.93 5.34 15.98
CA LYS A 232 -5.64 6.34 16.77
C LYS A 232 -6.32 7.35 15.86
N GLY A 233 -7.63 7.46 16.01
CA GLY A 233 -8.51 8.28 15.20
C GLY A 233 -8.01 9.71 15.04
N ASP A 234 -7.39 9.97 13.90
CA ASP A 234 -7.37 11.29 13.29
C ASP A 234 -8.81 11.81 13.27
N PHE A 235 -9.02 13.09 13.56
CA PHE A 235 -10.37 13.69 13.60
C PHE A 235 -11.15 13.49 12.27
N LYS A 236 -10.45 13.21 11.16
CA LYS A 236 -11.02 12.86 9.86
C LYS A 236 -11.48 11.40 9.71
N TYR A 237 -11.00 10.46 10.54
CA TYR A 237 -11.22 9.01 10.38
C TYR A 237 -11.85 8.34 11.61
N LYS A 238 -12.45 9.11 12.54
CA LYS A 238 -12.98 8.62 13.83
C LYS A 238 -13.95 7.44 13.76
N THR A 239 -14.52 7.15 12.59
CA THR A 239 -15.55 6.11 12.40
C THR A 239 -15.03 4.80 11.82
N VAL A 240 -13.77 4.73 11.36
CA VAL A 240 -13.23 3.54 10.67
C VAL A 240 -12.11 2.89 11.49
N PRO A 241 -12.22 1.61 11.85
CA PRO A 241 -11.18 0.93 12.62
C PRO A 241 -9.88 0.75 11.82
N PRO A 242 -8.72 0.68 12.50
CA PRO A 242 -7.46 0.39 11.83
C PRO A 242 -7.47 -0.98 11.16
N LEU A 243 -6.73 -1.10 10.07
CA LEU A 243 -6.58 -2.34 9.34
C LEU A 243 -5.52 -3.20 10.04
N LEU A 244 -5.97 -4.11 10.89
CA LEU A 244 -5.08 -4.96 11.68
C LEU A 244 -4.58 -6.19 10.88
N PRO A 245 -3.34 -6.63 11.12
CA PRO A 245 -2.85 -7.91 10.59
C PRO A 245 -3.78 -9.06 10.94
N GLN A 246 -3.87 -10.05 10.05
CA GLN A 246 -4.66 -11.28 10.24
C GLN A 246 -6.18 -11.05 10.40
N SER A 247 -6.67 -9.87 10.03
CA SER A 247 -8.10 -9.63 9.86
C SER A 247 -8.56 -10.15 8.48
N VAL A 248 -9.85 -10.48 8.37
CA VAL A 248 -10.47 -10.85 7.07
C VAL A 248 -10.24 -9.74 6.04
N GLU A 249 -10.35 -8.48 6.48
CA GLU A 249 -10.07 -7.31 5.65
C GLU A 249 -8.61 -7.27 5.16
N ALA A 250 -7.64 -7.56 6.01
CA ALA A 250 -6.23 -7.59 5.62
C ALA A 250 -5.93 -8.63 4.53
N GLU A 251 -6.60 -9.77 4.55
CA GLU A 251 -6.47 -10.78 3.50
C GLU A 251 -6.99 -10.29 2.13
N GLN A 252 -7.86 -9.27 2.12
CA GLN A 252 -8.38 -8.65 0.90
C GLN A 252 -7.44 -7.58 0.32
N LEU A 253 -6.29 -7.27 0.94
CA LEU A 253 -5.34 -6.29 0.42
C LEU A 253 -4.57 -6.77 -0.83
N TYR A 254 -4.69 -8.04 -1.22
CA TYR A 254 -3.88 -8.61 -2.30
C TYR A 254 -3.92 -7.81 -3.62
N PRO A 255 -5.07 -7.38 -4.16
CA PRO A 255 -5.09 -6.53 -5.35
C PRO A 255 -4.38 -5.18 -5.16
N ASP A 256 -4.54 -4.55 -3.99
CA ASP A 256 -3.87 -3.29 -3.68
C ASP A 256 -2.35 -3.48 -3.54
N ILE A 257 -1.90 -4.63 -3.02
CA ILE A 257 -0.47 -4.99 -2.96
C ILE A 257 0.10 -5.20 -4.37
N GLU A 258 -0.63 -5.86 -5.28
CA GLU A 258 -0.19 -6.00 -6.67
C GLU A 258 -0.15 -4.64 -7.40
N LEU A 259 -1.07 -3.72 -7.07
CA LEU A 259 -1.03 -2.34 -7.55
C LEU A 259 0.23 -1.63 -7.04
N LEU A 260 0.51 -1.66 -5.73
CA LEU A 260 1.73 -1.04 -5.18
C LEU A 260 3.00 -1.64 -5.77
N ARG A 261 3.01 -2.95 -6.03
CA ARG A 261 4.14 -3.63 -6.67
C ARG A 261 4.38 -3.11 -8.09
N LEU A 262 3.32 -2.90 -8.88
CA LEU A 262 3.42 -2.27 -10.20
C LEU A 262 3.98 -0.85 -10.08
N LEU A 263 3.41 -0.03 -9.19
CA LEU A 263 3.88 1.35 -8.97
C LEU A 263 5.35 1.38 -8.58
N ALA A 264 5.78 0.52 -7.65
CA ALA A 264 7.16 0.44 -7.21
C ALA A 264 8.10 0.03 -8.35
N TYR A 265 7.71 -0.94 -9.17
CA TYR A 265 8.47 -1.34 -10.36
C TYR A 265 8.62 -0.20 -11.37
N GLU A 266 7.54 0.49 -11.71
CA GLU A 266 7.57 1.60 -12.67
C GLU A 266 8.41 2.78 -12.15
N VAL A 267 8.29 3.11 -10.87
CA VAL A 267 9.09 4.18 -10.25
C VAL A 267 10.58 3.86 -10.25
N ILE A 268 10.97 2.61 -9.94
CA ILE A 268 12.37 2.17 -9.98
C ILE A 268 12.97 2.33 -11.38
N LEU A 269 12.19 2.08 -12.44
CA LEU A 269 12.66 2.17 -13.83
C LEU A 269 12.82 3.61 -14.34
N CYS A 270 12.05 4.55 -13.81
CA CYS A 270 11.92 5.89 -14.37
C CYS A 270 12.89 6.92 -13.75
N ILE A 271 13.61 6.56 -12.68
CA ILE A 271 14.44 7.51 -11.92
C ILE A 271 15.90 7.42 -12.30
#